data_AF-A0A9Q2XJ43-F1
#
_entry.id   AF-A0A9Q2XJ43-F1
#
_cell.length_a   1.000
_cell.length_b   1.000
_cell.length_c   1.000
_cell.angle_alpha   90.00
_cell.angle_beta   90.00
_cell.angle_gamma   90.00
#
_symmetry.space_group_name_H-M   'P 1'
#
loop_
_entity.id
_entity.type
_entity.pdbx_description
1 polymer ?
#
loop_
_entity_poly.entity_id
_entity_poly.type
_entity_poly.pdbx_seq_one_letter_code
_entity_poly.pdbx_strand_id
1 'polypeptide(L)'
;MASDRKKAKRAKRAKLKAKEARGARHVMSDDNSESLDSIAQSMMSMLVKLGEAEETSMVEMLKTLIIETGRGEIPYLDDEIDSQIIILKVYGRSTEGRTEDWMEQPIFLAAYAEAARWVGRPELIEAWQDAFVLED
;
A
#
# COMPACT_ATOMS: atom_id res chain seq x y z
N MET A 1 -12.01 -16.73 -5.75
CA MET A 1 -11.78 -16.38 -7.17
C MET A 1 -11.90 -14.86 -7.27
N ALA A 2 -10.91 -14.13 -7.81
CA ALA A 2 -11.00 -12.66 -7.84
C ALA A 2 -12.25 -12.19 -8.61
N SER A 3 -13.09 -11.38 -7.97
CA SER A 3 -14.30 -10.76 -8.54
C SER A 3 -14.03 -10.14 -9.92
N ASP A 4 -14.96 -10.26 -10.86
CA ASP A 4 -14.79 -9.78 -12.25
C ASP A 4 -14.50 -8.28 -12.33
N ARG A 5 -14.96 -7.50 -11.33
CA ARG A 5 -14.61 -6.08 -11.18
C ARG A 5 -13.13 -5.87 -10.87
N LYS A 6 -12.53 -6.72 -10.02
CA LYS A 6 -11.08 -6.70 -9.68
C LYS A 6 -10.24 -7.01 -10.92
N LYS A 7 -10.65 -8.01 -11.72
CA LYS A 7 -9.99 -8.34 -12.99
C LYS A 7 -10.12 -7.22 -14.01
N ALA A 8 -11.29 -6.58 -14.13
CA ALA A 8 -11.52 -5.48 -15.06
C ALA A 8 -10.71 -4.22 -14.70
N LYS A 9 -10.64 -3.84 -13.42
CA LYS A 9 -9.83 -2.70 -12.94
C LYS A 9 -8.35 -2.96 -13.18
N ARG A 10 -7.84 -4.15 -12.80
CA ARG A 10 -6.46 -4.58 -13.08
C ARG A 10 -6.14 -4.65 -14.58
N ALA A 11 -7.05 -5.13 -15.41
CA ALA A 11 -6.86 -5.20 -16.86
C ALA A 11 -6.81 -3.81 -17.53
N LYS A 12 -7.63 -2.86 -17.07
CA LYS A 12 -7.57 -1.46 -17.52
C LYS A 12 -6.25 -0.81 -17.12
N ARG A 13 -5.79 -1.02 -15.88
CA ARG A 13 -4.48 -0.53 -15.40
C ARG A 13 -3.31 -1.15 -16.16
N ALA A 14 -3.33 -2.47 -16.38
CA ALA A 14 -2.30 -3.15 -17.16
C ALA A 14 -2.20 -2.61 -18.60
N LYS A 15 -3.34 -2.24 -19.21
CA LYS A 15 -3.36 -1.59 -20.53
C LYS A 15 -2.78 -0.17 -20.52
N LEU A 16 -3.06 0.62 -19.47
CA LEU A 16 -2.46 1.96 -19.29
C LEU A 16 -0.95 1.87 -19.05
N LYS A 17 -0.52 1.00 -18.13
CA LYS A 17 0.90 0.74 -17.83
C LYS A 17 1.66 0.19 -19.04
N ALA A 18 1.04 -0.68 -19.84
CA ALA A 18 1.63 -1.16 -21.08
C ALA A 18 1.78 -0.05 -22.14
N LYS A 19 0.91 0.96 -22.12
CA LYS A 19 1.00 2.12 -23.02
C LYS A 19 2.12 3.08 -22.58
N GLU A 20 2.25 3.34 -21.29
CA GLU A 20 3.38 4.12 -20.71
C GLU A 20 4.71 3.39 -20.89
N ALA A 21 4.78 2.09 -20.61
CA ALA A 21 5.99 1.29 -20.77
C ALA A 21 6.44 1.19 -22.24
N ARG A 22 5.52 1.24 -23.21
CA ARG A 22 5.87 1.34 -24.63
C ARG A 22 6.47 2.70 -24.99
N GLY A 23 6.10 3.77 -24.30
CA GLY A 23 6.74 5.09 -24.43
C GLY A 23 8.12 5.15 -23.78
N ALA A 24 8.30 4.48 -22.63
CA ALA A 24 9.55 4.49 -21.87
C ALA A 24 10.65 3.56 -22.46
N ARG A 25 10.29 2.46 -23.13
CA ARG A 25 11.26 1.50 -23.70
C ARG A 25 12.19 2.05 -24.79
N HIS A 26 12.00 3.30 -25.23
CA HIS A 26 12.96 3.93 -26.13
C HIS A 26 14.18 4.52 -25.40
N VAL A 27 14.19 4.49 -24.06
CA VAL A 27 15.21 5.13 -23.23
C VAL A 27 15.51 4.19 -22.04
N MET A 28 16.76 3.73 -21.94
CA MET A 28 17.42 3.15 -20.76
C MET A 28 17.75 1.65 -20.82
N SER A 29 19.06 1.46 -20.84
CA SER A 29 19.86 0.26 -20.75
C SER A 29 20.36 0.13 -19.31
N ASP A 30 20.16 -1.06 -18.74
CA ASP A 30 21.16 -1.83 -17.99
C ASP A 30 21.82 -1.20 -16.73
N ASP A 31 21.18 -1.38 -15.57
CA ASP A 31 21.84 -1.60 -14.26
C ASP A 31 20.82 -2.05 -13.19
N ASN A 32 20.72 -3.34 -12.86
CA ASN A 32 19.54 -3.90 -12.14
C ASN A 32 19.85 -4.63 -10.82
N SER A 33 21.12 -4.76 -10.39
CA SER A 33 21.48 -5.49 -9.17
C SER A 33 21.65 -4.64 -7.91
N GLU A 34 22.15 -3.40 -8.01
CA GLU A 34 22.21 -2.46 -6.86
C GLU A 34 20.82 -2.01 -6.40
N SER A 35 19.81 -2.19 -7.25
CA SER A 35 18.42 -1.80 -7.02
C SER A 35 17.71 -2.62 -5.94
N LEU A 36 17.92 -3.94 -5.88
CA LEU A 36 17.12 -4.82 -5.01
C LEU A 36 17.48 -4.70 -3.53
N ASP A 37 18.76 -4.59 -3.19
CA ASP A 37 19.21 -4.40 -1.81
C ASP A 37 18.77 -3.05 -1.26
N SER A 38 18.82 -2.00 -2.09
CA SER A 38 18.32 -0.66 -1.72
C SER A 38 16.81 -0.70 -1.44
N ILE A 39 16.03 -1.41 -2.26
CA ILE A 39 14.60 -1.60 -2.05
C ILE A 39 14.32 -2.37 -0.75
N ALA A 40 15.08 -3.45 -0.49
CA ALA A 40 14.92 -4.23 0.74
C ALA A 40 15.26 -3.41 1.99
N GLN A 41 16.33 -2.61 1.96
CA GLN A 41 16.69 -1.70 3.05
C GLN A 41 15.62 -0.62 3.28
N SER A 42 15.09 -0.03 2.21
CA SER A 42 14.00 0.94 2.28
C SER A 42 12.75 0.33 2.93
N MET A 43 12.38 -0.89 2.51
CA MET A 43 11.25 -1.62 3.10
C MET A 43 11.50 -1.95 4.58
N MET A 44 12.68 -2.44 4.96
CA MET A 44 13.00 -2.72 6.36
C MET A 44 12.95 -1.44 7.22
N SER A 45 13.51 -0.34 6.73
CA SER A 45 13.45 0.95 7.43
C SER A 45 12.01 1.40 7.64
N MET A 46 11.14 1.21 6.64
CA MET A 46 9.72 1.49 6.76
C MET A 46 9.05 0.60 7.82
N LEU A 47 9.29 -0.71 7.81
CA LEU A 47 8.70 -1.63 8.79
C LEU A 47 9.12 -1.32 10.23
N VAL A 48 10.38 -0.91 10.44
CA VAL A 48 10.86 -0.48 11.76
C VAL A 48 10.11 0.77 12.23
N LYS A 49 9.96 1.79 11.37
CA LYS A 49 9.18 2.99 11.69
C LYS A 49 7.72 2.68 12.03
N LEU A 50 7.11 1.71 11.34
CA LEU A 50 5.75 1.26 11.65
C LEU A 50 5.68 0.62 13.04
N GLY A 51 6.67 -0.21 13.40
CA GLY A 51 6.81 -0.78 14.73
C GLY A 51 6.89 0.28 15.83
N GLU A 52 7.82 1.22 15.69
CA GLU A 52 8.01 2.32 16.64
C GLU A 52 6.75 3.19 16.78
N ALA A 53 6.04 3.44 15.67
CA ALA A 53 4.79 4.19 15.69
C ALA A 53 3.64 3.39 16.32
N GLU A 54 3.58 2.07 16.10
CA GLU A 54 2.56 1.19 16.69
C GLU A 54 2.68 1.11 18.22
N GLU A 55 3.90 1.18 18.77
CA GLU A 55 4.10 1.27 20.23
C GLU A 55 3.35 2.46 20.85
N THR A 56 3.13 3.53 20.08
CA THR A 56 2.28 4.65 20.50
C THR A 56 0.81 4.34 20.28
N SER A 57 0.43 3.99 19.05
CA SER A 57 -0.90 3.47 18.73
C SER A 57 -0.98 2.97 17.28
N MET A 58 -2.00 2.14 16.99
CA MET A 58 -2.35 1.77 15.63
C MET A 58 -2.64 2.98 14.73
N VAL A 59 -3.22 4.05 15.28
CA VAL A 59 -3.48 5.30 14.54
C VAL A 59 -2.17 5.97 14.13
N GLU A 60 -1.17 6.04 15.01
CA GLU A 60 0.16 6.60 14.69
C GLU A 60 0.93 5.77 13.67
N MET A 61 0.85 4.43 13.78
CA MET A 61 1.37 3.52 12.75
C MET A 61 0.75 3.79 11.38
N LEU A 62 -0.58 3.93 11.31
CA LEU A 62 -1.27 4.18 10.05
C LEU A 62 -1.03 5.59 9.49
N LYS A 63 -0.89 6.60 10.36
CA LYS A 63 -0.43 7.94 9.92
C LYS A 63 0.94 7.86 9.27
N THR A 64 1.87 7.16 9.92
CA THR A 64 3.23 6.95 9.40
C THR A 64 3.19 6.28 8.04
N LEU A 65 2.41 5.20 7.90
CA LEU A 65 2.23 4.51 6.63
C LEU A 65 1.69 5.44 5.52
N ILE A 66 0.63 6.19 5.79
CA ILE A 66 -0.01 7.08 4.81
C ILE A 66 0.95 8.20 4.41
N ILE A 67 1.70 8.75 5.36
CA ILE A 67 2.69 9.80 5.08
C ILE A 67 3.84 9.26 4.22
N GLU A 68 4.40 8.10 4.57
CA GLU A 68 5.53 7.52 3.83
C GLU A 68 5.13 7.05 2.43
N THR A 69 3.95 6.46 2.27
CA THR A 69 3.44 6.03 0.96
C THR A 69 2.96 7.19 0.10
N GLY A 70 2.36 8.22 0.70
CA GLY A 70 1.92 9.44 0.00
C GLY A 70 3.06 10.37 -0.42
N ARG A 71 4.27 10.19 0.11
CA ARG A 71 5.49 10.90 -0.34
C ARG A 71 6.13 10.29 -1.59
N GLY A 72 5.77 9.06 -1.93
CA GLY A 72 6.25 8.42 -3.15
C GLY A 72 5.67 9.11 -4.40
N GLU A 73 6.38 9.04 -5.52
CA GLU A 73 5.85 9.42 -6.84
C GLU A 73 4.81 8.40 -7.35
N ILE A 74 3.86 7.98 -6.50
CA ILE A 74 2.80 7.04 -6.88
C ILE A 74 1.73 7.84 -7.62
N PRO A 75 1.55 7.65 -8.94
CA PRO A 75 0.71 8.53 -9.74
C PRO A 75 -0.80 8.27 -9.55
N TYR A 76 -1.17 7.13 -8.96
CA TYR A 76 -2.55 6.69 -8.84
C TYR A 76 -2.88 6.27 -7.40
N LEU A 77 -3.98 6.81 -6.86
CA LEU A 77 -4.51 6.51 -5.52
C LEU A 77 -4.65 5.00 -5.26
N ASP A 78 -5.09 4.27 -6.28
CA ASP A 78 -5.24 2.83 -6.23
C ASP A 78 -3.91 2.08 -6.03
N ASP A 79 -2.84 2.56 -6.68
CA ASP A 79 -1.51 1.94 -6.58
C ASP A 79 -0.90 2.22 -5.21
N GLU A 80 -1.25 3.37 -4.61
CA GLU A 80 -0.89 3.70 -3.23
C GLU A 80 -1.59 2.75 -2.25
N ILE A 81 -2.89 2.52 -2.40
CA ILE A 81 -3.63 1.55 -1.59
C ILE A 81 -3.05 0.14 -1.75
N ASP A 82 -2.77 -0.29 -2.99
CA ASP A 82 -2.15 -1.59 -3.25
C ASP A 82 -0.77 -1.69 -2.54
N SER A 83 0.02 -0.61 -2.53
CA SER A 83 1.29 -0.53 -1.80
C SER A 83 1.11 -0.61 -0.29
N GLN A 84 0.19 0.17 0.27
CA GLN A 84 -0.12 0.16 1.71
C GLN A 84 -0.55 -1.24 2.17
N ILE A 85 -1.42 -1.92 1.40
CA ILE A 85 -1.86 -3.29 1.70
C ILE A 85 -0.67 -4.26 1.68
N ILE A 86 0.25 -4.15 0.72
CA ILE A 86 1.44 -5.01 0.66
C ILE A 86 2.32 -4.79 1.89
N ILE A 87 2.61 -3.53 2.24
CA ILE A 87 3.44 -3.18 3.41
C ILE A 87 2.79 -3.73 4.69
N LEU A 88 1.49 -3.52 4.86
CA LEU A 88 0.75 -4.02 6.02
C LEU A 88 0.68 -5.55 6.07
N LYS A 89 0.58 -6.23 4.94
CA LYS A 89 0.66 -7.72 4.90
C LYS A 89 2.03 -8.22 5.36
N VAL A 90 3.11 -7.58 4.91
CA VAL A 90 4.47 -7.93 5.35
C VAL A 90 4.63 -7.65 6.83
N TYR A 91 4.22 -6.46 7.29
CA TYR A 91 4.27 -6.06 8.68
C TYR A 91 3.44 -6.96 9.61
N GLY A 92 2.24 -7.35 9.16
CA GLY A 92 1.36 -8.22 9.91
C GLY A 92 1.94 -9.62 10.11
N ARG A 93 2.64 -10.16 9.10
CA ARG A 93 3.33 -11.45 9.21
C ARG A 93 4.52 -11.41 10.16
N SER A 94 5.17 -10.27 10.33
CA SER A 94 6.26 -10.09 11.29
C SER A 94 5.79 -9.82 12.72
N THR A 95 4.48 -9.64 12.94
CA THR A 95 3.90 -9.30 14.25
C THR A 95 3.20 -10.53 14.85
N GLU A 96 3.63 -10.95 16.04
CA GLU A 96 3.03 -12.11 16.71
C GLU A 96 1.58 -11.85 17.14
N GLY A 97 0.69 -12.84 16.98
CA GLY A 97 -0.71 -12.75 17.42
C GLY A 97 -1.66 -12.00 16.48
N ARG A 98 -1.17 -11.50 15.34
CA ARG A 98 -2.01 -10.80 14.35
C ARG A 98 -2.66 -11.80 13.40
N THR A 99 -3.98 -11.77 13.30
CA THR A 99 -4.75 -12.64 12.40
C THR A 99 -4.59 -12.23 10.95
N GLU A 100 -4.88 -13.12 9.99
CA GLU A 100 -4.74 -12.81 8.56
C GLU A 100 -5.72 -11.71 8.09
N ASP A 101 -6.90 -11.64 8.72
CA ASP A 101 -8.00 -10.71 8.44
C ASP A 101 -7.93 -9.40 9.26
N TRP A 102 -6.84 -9.16 9.97
CA TRP A 102 -6.72 -8.02 10.90
C TRP A 102 -6.99 -6.64 10.27
N MET A 103 -6.73 -6.49 8.97
CA MET A 103 -6.99 -5.27 8.18
C MET A 103 -8.49 -5.05 7.86
N GLU A 104 -9.30 -6.08 8.01
CA GLU A 104 -10.76 -6.04 7.79
C GLU A 104 -11.51 -5.83 9.12
N GLN A 105 -10.82 -5.96 10.25
CA GLN A 105 -11.42 -5.81 11.55
C GLN A 105 -11.90 -4.37 11.78
N PRO A 106 -13.06 -4.17 12.45
CA PRO A 106 -13.62 -2.84 12.70
C PRO A 106 -12.65 -1.88 13.40
N ILE A 107 -11.81 -2.40 14.30
CA ILE A 107 -10.83 -1.59 15.04
C ILE A 107 -9.76 -1.02 14.10
N PHE A 108 -9.28 -1.82 13.15
CA PHE A 108 -8.33 -1.38 12.13
C PHE A 108 -8.97 -0.37 11.20
N LEU A 109 -10.17 -0.66 10.69
CA LEU A 109 -10.87 0.24 9.76
C LEU A 109 -11.17 1.61 10.39
N ALA A 110 -11.53 1.63 11.67
CA ALA A 110 -11.72 2.86 12.43
C ALA A 110 -10.41 3.65 12.56
N ALA A 111 -9.32 2.98 12.94
CA ALA A 111 -8.00 3.59 13.06
C ALA A 111 -7.46 4.13 11.72
N TYR A 112 -7.69 3.39 10.63
CA TYR A 112 -7.31 3.80 9.28
C TYR A 112 -8.08 5.06 8.85
N ALA A 113 -9.39 5.07 9.08
CA ALA A 113 -10.22 6.24 8.77
C ALA A 113 -9.82 7.47 9.59
N GLU A 114 -9.45 7.28 10.85
CA GLU A 114 -8.94 8.36 11.70
C GLU A 114 -7.60 8.89 11.19
N ALA A 115 -6.64 8.00 10.93
CA ALA A 115 -5.33 8.37 10.40
C ALA A 115 -5.43 9.11 9.06
N ALA A 116 -6.25 8.62 8.13
CA ALA A 116 -6.48 9.24 6.83
C ALA A 116 -7.05 10.66 6.97
N ARG A 117 -8.03 10.88 7.86
CA ARG A 117 -8.56 12.22 8.14
C ARG A 117 -7.50 13.14 8.74
N TRP A 118 -6.70 12.62 9.66
CA TRP A 118 -5.66 13.39 10.34
C TRP A 118 -4.57 13.88 9.37
N VAL A 119 -4.19 13.02 8.42
CA VAL A 119 -3.22 13.36 7.36
C VAL A 119 -3.85 14.21 6.24
N GLY A 120 -5.16 14.49 6.32
CA GLY A 120 -5.87 15.32 5.34
C GLY A 120 -6.18 14.60 4.02
N ARG A 121 -6.25 13.26 4.06
CA ARG A 121 -6.46 12.38 2.89
C ARG A 121 -7.67 11.46 3.05
N PRO A 122 -8.89 12.01 3.24
CA PRO A 122 -10.10 11.20 3.43
C PRO A 122 -10.45 10.31 2.23
N GLU A 123 -9.97 10.63 1.02
CA GLU A 123 -10.16 9.83 -0.19
C GLU A 123 -9.57 8.41 -0.07
N LEU A 124 -8.59 8.20 0.80
CA LEU A 124 -8.01 6.89 1.08
C LEU A 124 -9.02 5.94 1.75
N ILE A 125 -10.00 6.47 2.48
CA ILE A 125 -10.99 5.67 3.21
C ILE A 125 -11.88 4.90 2.23
N GLU A 126 -12.40 5.61 1.22
CA GLU A 126 -13.23 5.01 0.18
C GLU A 126 -12.39 4.07 -0.69
N ALA A 127 -11.16 4.46 -1.05
CA ALA A 127 -10.27 3.64 -1.85
C ALA A 127 -9.85 2.34 -1.13
N TRP A 128 -9.69 2.38 0.20
CA TRP A 128 -9.45 1.20 1.02
C TRP A 128 -10.67 0.26 0.99
N GLN A 129 -11.87 0.78 1.24
CA GLN A 129 -13.10 -0.02 1.17
C GLN A 129 -13.27 -0.67 -0.21
N ASP A 130 -13.05 0.07 -1.28
CA ASP A 130 -13.09 -0.44 -2.65
C ASP A 130 -12.09 -1.58 -2.90
N ALA A 131 -10.93 -1.57 -2.24
CA ALA A 131 -9.91 -2.60 -2.39
C ALA A 131 -10.33 -3.94 -1.75
N PHE A 132 -11.04 -3.88 -0.61
CA PHE A 132 -11.48 -5.05 0.16
C PHE A 132 -12.88 -5.55 -0.21
N VAL A 133 -13.80 -4.67 -0.65
CA VAL A 133 -15.14 -5.05 -1.20
C VAL A 133 -15.03 -5.91 -2.48
N LEU A 134 -13.85 -6.02 -3.06
CA LEU A 134 -13.56 -6.86 -4.23
C LEU A 134 -12.97 -8.24 -3.89
N GLU A 135 -12.92 -8.62 -2.60
CA GLU A 135 -12.41 -9.92 -2.15
C GLU A 135 -13.49 -10.98 -1.88
N ASP A 136 -14.78 -10.60 -1.78
CA ASP A 136 -15.93 -11.52 -1.76
C ASP A 136 -16.42 -11.94 -3.16
#